data_AF-A0A3B6VTY0-F1
#
_entry.id   AF-A0A3B6VTY0-F1
#
_cell.length_a   1.000
_cell.length_b   1.000
_cell.length_c   1.000
_cell.angle_alpha   90.00
_cell.angle_beta   90.00
_cell.angle_gamma   90.00
#
_symmetry.space_group_name_H-M   'P 1'
#
loop_
_entity.id
_entity.type
_entity.pdbx_description
1 polymer ?
#
loop_
_entity_poly.entity_id
_entity_poly.type
_entity_poly.pdbx_seq_one_letter_code
_entity_poly.pdbx_strand_id
1 'polypeptide(L)'
;MATYPFMDKATINYSSSELNNYNGIYGTSLKDLTKNEQINLLPKYARTNSEKFPNWKIRFIKNSRDYCLKNNNVFSKYINKLSKLSLSHQKLEWNIKNNDSRNLHDYIIQFRPSGIRVSKKDRFPSLVSINLTQIPIVSSDGNNFRYITTEEALALQSFPNNFILPEDYSKAFKALGNAVNVDIVYQIMKYITKN
;
A
#
# COMPACT_ATOMS: atom_id res chain seq x y z
N MET A 1 10.15 -0.25 20.22
CA MET A 1 8.96 -0.29 19.33
C MET A 1 7.92 0.73 19.80
N ALA A 2 7.01 1.15 18.92
CA ALA A 2 5.96 2.11 19.27
C ALA A 2 4.94 1.51 20.24
N THR A 3 4.68 2.20 21.35
CA THR A 3 3.76 1.74 22.42
C THR A 3 2.64 2.72 22.71
N TYR A 4 2.62 3.91 22.10
CA TYR A 4 1.58 4.93 22.32
C TYR A 4 0.16 4.35 22.31
N PRO A 5 -0.76 4.87 23.14
CA PRO A 5 -2.08 4.29 23.31
C PRO A 5 -2.99 4.58 22.11
N PHE A 6 -3.90 3.64 21.81
CA PHE A 6 -4.78 3.71 20.64
C PHE A 6 -6.14 3.00 20.83
N MET A 7 -6.45 2.47 22.01
CA MET A 7 -7.64 1.64 22.21
C MET A 7 -8.86 2.46 22.65
N ASP A 8 -8.68 3.39 23.58
CA ASP A 8 -9.80 4.09 24.23
C ASP A 8 -10.19 5.36 23.48
N LYS A 9 -9.19 6.18 23.13
CA LYS A 9 -9.31 7.42 22.37
C LYS A 9 -8.21 7.51 21.31
N ALA A 10 -8.38 8.42 20.34
CA ALA A 10 -7.28 8.70 19.40
C ALA A 10 -6.07 9.23 20.16
N THR A 11 -4.86 8.86 19.71
CA THR A 11 -3.63 9.12 20.46
C THR A 11 -3.40 10.61 20.74
N ILE A 12 -3.84 11.49 19.85
CA ILE A 12 -3.73 12.94 20.04
C ILE A 12 -4.50 13.44 21.27
N ASN A 13 -5.56 12.74 21.70
CA ASN A 13 -6.44 13.13 22.82
C ASN A 13 -5.91 12.70 24.20
N TYR A 14 -4.77 12.00 24.28
CA TYR A 14 -4.09 11.74 25.56
C TYR A 14 -3.34 13.00 26.03
N SER A 15 -3.30 13.27 27.32
CA SER A 15 -2.53 14.38 27.88
C SER A 15 -1.03 14.18 27.69
N SER A 16 -0.24 15.23 27.91
CA SER A 16 1.23 15.12 27.85
C SER A 16 1.77 14.15 28.90
N SER A 17 1.19 14.17 30.11
CA SER A 17 1.60 13.30 31.21
C SER A 17 1.22 11.84 30.95
N GLU A 18 0.06 11.59 30.35
CA GLU A 18 -0.34 10.24 29.92
C GLU A 18 0.66 9.68 28.91
N LEU A 19 1.12 10.50 27.95
CA LEU A 19 2.03 10.07 26.90
C LEU A 19 3.48 9.80 27.36
N ASN A 20 3.91 10.33 28.52
CA ASN A 20 5.27 10.15 29.03
C ASN A 20 5.67 8.68 29.25
N ASN A 21 4.70 7.80 29.45
CA ASN A 21 4.93 6.37 29.71
C ASN A 21 5.06 5.54 28.41
N TYR A 22 5.07 6.18 27.25
CA TYR A 22 4.98 5.51 25.96
C TYR A 22 6.07 5.91 24.97
N ASN A 23 6.18 5.12 23.91
CA ASN A 23 7.09 5.33 22.79
C ASN A 23 6.30 5.63 21.50
N GLY A 24 6.78 6.60 20.73
CA GLY A 24 6.29 7.02 19.43
C GLY A 24 6.78 6.16 18.26
N ILE A 25 6.82 6.74 17.06
CA ILE A 25 7.33 6.11 15.83
C ILE A 25 8.71 5.50 16.08
N TYR A 26 8.92 4.32 15.52
CA TYR A 26 10.17 3.55 15.66
C TYR A 26 10.61 3.22 17.10
N GLY A 27 9.79 3.52 18.10
CA GLY A 27 10.13 3.32 19.51
C GLY A 27 10.85 4.48 20.19
N THR A 28 10.83 5.68 19.61
CA THR A 28 11.36 6.89 20.26
C THR A 28 10.57 7.20 21.53
N SER A 29 11.26 7.44 22.65
CA SER A 29 10.62 7.83 23.92
C SER A 29 9.80 9.11 23.77
N LEU A 30 8.61 9.15 24.39
CA LEU A 30 7.78 10.35 24.51
C LEU A 30 7.94 11.06 25.87
N LYS A 31 8.81 10.53 26.73
CA LYS A 31 9.04 11.02 28.09
C LYS A 31 9.70 12.39 28.08
N ASP A 32 9.26 13.26 28.98
CA ASP A 32 9.83 14.59 29.24
C ASP A 32 9.81 15.52 28.00
N LEU A 33 8.86 15.29 27.10
CA LEU A 33 8.62 16.10 25.92
C LEU A 33 7.35 16.95 26.08
N THR A 34 7.33 18.10 25.43
CA THR A 34 6.10 18.89 25.27
C THR A 34 5.07 18.11 24.45
N LYS A 35 3.80 18.43 24.64
CA LYS A 35 2.70 17.79 23.90
C LYS A 35 2.90 17.86 22.37
N ASN A 36 3.41 18.99 21.86
CA ASN A 36 3.67 19.18 20.43
C ASN A 36 4.79 18.27 19.92
N GLU A 37 5.89 18.16 20.67
CA GLU A 37 6.98 17.24 20.36
C GLU A 37 6.51 15.77 20.38
N GLN A 38 5.70 15.40 21.37
CA GLN A 38 5.12 14.07 21.45
C GLN A 38 4.26 13.77 20.21
N ILE A 39 3.38 14.69 19.80
CA ILE A 39 2.55 14.54 18.59
C ILE A 39 3.41 14.37 17.33
N ASN A 40 4.51 15.11 17.22
CA ASN A 40 5.43 15.01 16.09
C ASN A 40 6.13 13.65 16.01
N LEU A 41 6.24 12.94 17.12
CA LEU A 41 6.73 11.58 17.21
C LEU A 41 5.63 10.51 17.07
N LEU A 42 4.38 10.86 16.74
CA LEU A 42 3.33 9.89 16.43
C LEU A 42 3.20 9.64 14.91
N PRO A 43 2.74 8.47 14.46
CA PRO A 43 2.39 8.27 13.06
C PRO A 43 1.32 9.26 12.60
N LYS A 44 1.32 9.69 11.34
CA LYS A 44 0.35 10.67 10.81
C LYS A 44 -1.11 10.30 11.10
N TYR A 45 -1.47 9.01 10.99
CA TYR A 45 -2.83 8.56 11.26
C TYR A 45 -3.25 8.69 12.74
N ALA A 46 -2.28 8.83 13.65
CA ALA A 46 -2.52 8.95 15.09
C ALA A 46 -2.64 10.42 15.54
N ARG A 47 -2.42 11.37 14.62
CA ARG A 47 -2.52 12.82 14.84
C ARG A 47 -3.89 13.38 14.45
N THR A 48 -4.84 12.53 14.08
CA THR A 48 -6.17 12.97 13.62
C THR A 48 -7.05 13.33 14.82
N ASN A 49 -7.79 14.44 14.73
CA ASN A 49 -8.68 14.97 15.78
C ASN A 49 -9.98 14.17 15.97
N SER A 50 -9.99 12.88 15.61
CA SER A 50 -11.13 12.01 15.91
C SER A 50 -11.16 11.71 17.41
N GLU A 51 -12.34 11.61 18.02
CA GLU A 51 -12.46 11.22 19.43
C GLU A 51 -11.82 9.83 19.68
N LYS A 52 -12.14 8.86 18.80
CA LYS A 52 -11.67 7.48 18.88
C LYS A 52 -11.35 6.92 17.49
N PHE A 53 -10.44 5.95 17.42
CA PHE A 53 -10.22 5.21 16.19
C PHE A 53 -11.38 4.23 15.91
N PRO A 54 -11.76 4.02 14.64
CA PRO A 54 -12.74 3.00 14.30
C PRO A 54 -12.18 1.59 14.62
N ASN A 55 -13.08 0.66 14.95
CA ASN A 55 -12.71 -0.70 15.40
C ASN A 55 -11.76 -1.44 14.45
N TRP A 56 -11.92 -1.26 13.14
CA TRP A 56 -11.02 -1.87 12.15
C TRP A 56 -9.58 -1.34 12.27
N LYS A 57 -9.41 -0.05 12.60
CA LYS A 57 -8.11 0.61 12.73
C LYS A 57 -7.40 0.16 14.02
N ILE A 58 -8.15 0.07 15.11
CA ILE A 58 -7.65 -0.51 16.38
C ILE A 58 -7.13 -1.92 16.13
N ARG A 59 -7.93 -2.77 15.47
CA ARG A 59 -7.53 -4.14 15.10
C ARG A 59 -6.27 -4.17 14.24
N PHE A 60 -6.17 -3.28 13.26
CA PHE A 60 -4.98 -3.17 12.40
C PHE A 60 -3.72 -2.81 13.20
N ILE A 61 -3.79 -1.77 14.03
CA ILE A 61 -2.65 -1.33 14.85
C ILE A 61 -2.22 -2.45 15.80
N LYS A 62 -3.18 -3.11 16.46
CA LYS A 62 -2.92 -4.24 17.36
C LYS A 62 -2.21 -5.37 16.62
N ASN A 63 -2.79 -5.88 15.53
CA ASN A 63 -2.22 -6.99 14.77
C ASN A 63 -0.82 -6.66 14.23
N SER A 64 -0.60 -5.44 13.72
CA SER A 64 0.71 -5.00 13.26
C SER A 64 1.73 -4.95 14.39
N ARG A 65 1.37 -4.42 15.56
CA ARG A 65 2.27 -4.38 16.72
C ARG A 65 2.57 -5.78 17.24
N ASP A 66 1.57 -6.64 17.37
CA ASP A 66 1.75 -8.03 17.84
C ASP A 66 2.68 -8.80 16.90
N TYR A 67 2.51 -8.64 15.57
CA TYR A 67 3.39 -9.24 14.57
C TYR A 67 4.82 -8.73 14.68
N CYS A 68 4.99 -7.41 14.82
CA CYS A 68 6.29 -6.79 15.01
C CYS A 68 6.99 -7.30 16.29
N LEU A 69 6.28 -7.34 17.42
CA LEU A 69 6.80 -7.81 18.71
C LEU A 69 7.26 -9.27 18.63
N LYS A 70 6.43 -10.15 18.04
CA LYS A 70 6.77 -11.57 17.83
C LYS A 70 8.02 -11.78 16.96
N ASN A 71 8.33 -10.83 16.08
CA ASN A 71 9.45 -10.91 15.12
C ASN A 71 10.47 -9.78 15.34
N ASN A 72 10.61 -9.28 16.57
CA ASN A 72 11.38 -8.07 16.87
C ASN A 72 12.87 -8.20 16.46
N ASN A 73 13.44 -9.40 16.58
CA ASN A 73 14.80 -9.73 16.14
C ASN A 73 15.04 -9.47 14.64
N VAL A 74 14.00 -9.61 13.81
CA VAL A 74 14.05 -9.28 12.38
C VAL A 74 13.85 -7.80 12.20
N PHE A 75 12.76 -7.24 12.73
CA PHE A 75 12.38 -5.83 12.49
C PHE A 75 13.41 -4.82 13.02
N SER A 76 14.05 -5.09 14.16
CA SER A 76 15.07 -4.20 14.73
C SER A 76 16.24 -3.96 13.77
N LYS A 77 16.60 -4.95 12.94
CA LYS A 77 17.68 -4.84 11.93
C LYS A 77 17.32 -3.91 10.77
N TYR A 78 16.03 -3.75 10.48
CA TYR A 78 15.56 -2.96 9.33
C TYR A 78 14.98 -1.61 9.71
N ILE A 79 14.73 -1.33 10.98
CA ILE A 79 14.01 -0.12 11.42
C ILE A 79 14.67 1.17 10.94
N ASN A 80 16.00 1.23 10.97
CA ASN A 80 16.78 2.38 10.49
C ASN A 80 16.75 2.54 8.96
N LYS A 81 16.54 1.46 8.22
CA LYS A 81 16.36 1.52 6.77
C LYS A 81 14.94 1.97 6.44
N LEU A 82 13.95 1.40 7.12
CA LEU A 82 12.53 1.74 6.94
C LEU A 82 12.25 3.20 7.28
N SER A 83 12.88 3.75 8.33
CA SER A 83 12.66 5.15 8.74
C SER A 83 13.09 6.19 7.71
N LYS A 84 13.99 5.82 6.78
CA LYS A 84 14.47 6.67 5.69
C LYS A 84 13.59 6.61 4.44
N LEU A 85 12.69 5.63 4.36
CA LEU A 85 11.77 5.50 3.23
C LEU A 85 10.63 6.51 3.33
N SER A 86 9.96 6.77 2.21
CA SER A 86 8.70 7.52 2.21
C SER A 86 7.63 6.78 3.03
N LEU A 87 6.67 7.51 3.59
CA LEU A 87 5.62 6.94 4.44
C LEU A 87 4.80 5.85 3.73
N SER A 88 4.58 5.96 2.42
CA SER A 88 3.90 4.93 1.63
C SER A 88 4.75 3.66 1.52
N HIS A 89 6.07 3.77 1.38
CA HIS A 89 6.96 2.62 1.27
C HIS A 89 7.20 1.91 2.61
N GLN A 90 6.84 2.53 3.73
CA GLN A 90 6.88 1.91 5.06
C GLN A 90 5.67 1.01 5.34
N LYS A 91 4.65 1.02 4.48
CA LYS A 91 3.42 0.27 4.68
C LYS A 91 3.30 -0.84 3.64
N LEU A 92 3.33 -2.09 4.09
CA LEU A 92 3.01 -3.26 3.27
C LEU A 92 1.57 -3.71 3.52
N GLU A 93 0.81 -3.84 2.44
CA GLU A 93 -0.56 -4.36 2.44
C GLU A 93 -0.57 -5.75 1.78
N TRP A 94 -0.54 -6.79 2.61
CA TRP A 94 -0.63 -8.18 2.17
C TRP A 94 -2.09 -8.55 1.91
N ASN A 95 -2.52 -8.55 0.65
CA ASN A 95 -3.90 -8.81 0.25
C ASN A 95 -4.08 -10.21 -0.32
N ILE A 96 -3.51 -11.21 0.36
CA ILE A 96 -3.62 -12.62 0.02
C ILE A 96 -4.23 -13.32 1.23
N LYS A 97 -5.42 -13.89 1.03
CA LYS A 97 -6.11 -14.72 2.02
C LYS A 97 -5.66 -16.17 1.87
N ASN A 98 -5.67 -16.92 2.98
CA ASN A 98 -5.33 -18.35 3.08
C ASN A 98 -3.82 -18.66 3.08
N ASN A 99 -3.48 -19.94 3.27
CA ASN A 99 -2.11 -20.49 3.27
C ASN A 99 -1.56 -20.63 1.85
N ASP A 100 -1.67 -19.57 1.06
CA ASP A 100 -0.93 -19.47 -0.19
C ASP A 100 0.55 -19.21 0.10
N SER A 101 1.38 -19.33 -0.94
CA SER A 101 2.82 -19.08 -0.89
C SER A 101 3.21 -17.80 -0.13
N ARG A 102 4.37 -17.83 0.52
CA ARG A 102 5.00 -16.63 1.10
C ARG A 102 6.06 -16.03 0.18
N ASN A 103 6.21 -16.58 -1.02
CA ASN A 103 7.14 -16.07 -2.02
C ASN A 103 6.51 -14.89 -2.77
N LEU A 104 7.19 -13.74 -2.75
CA LEU A 104 6.75 -12.53 -3.46
C LEU A 104 6.69 -12.72 -4.99
N HIS A 105 7.48 -13.63 -5.54
CA HIS A 105 7.50 -13.93 -6.98
C HIS A 105 6.18 -14.50 -7.52
N ASP A 106 5.35 -15.05 -6.62
CA ASP A 106 4.05 -15.62 -6.96
C ASP A 106 2.94 -14.56 -7.12
N TYR A 107 3.26 -13.30 -6.84
CA TYR A 107 2.28 -12.23 -6.70
C TYR A 107 2.54 -11.02 -7.59
N ILE A 108 1.51 -10.17 -7.67
CA ILE A 108 1.60 -8.83 -8.26
C ILE A 108 1.90 -7.86 -7.12
N ILE A 109 2.92 -7.02 -7.31
CA ILE A 109 3.32 -5.97 -6.37
C ILE A 109 2.96 -4.62 -7.00
N GLN A 110 2.36 -3.73 -6.21
CA GLN A 110 2.03 -2.39 -6.69
C GLN A 110 2.35 -1.34 -5.64
N PHE A 111 3.12 -0.32 -6.03
CA PHE A 111 3.29 0.87 -5.21
C PHE A 111 2.06 1.77 -5.36
N ARG A 112 1.49 2.19 -4.25
CA ARG A 112 0.35 3.11 -4.18
C ARG A 112 0.68 4.29 -3.27
N PRO A 113 -0.02 5.43 -3.40
CA PRO A 113 0.15 6.55 -2.47
C PRO A 113 -0.10 6.15 -1.01
N SER A 114 -0.94 5.13 -0.78
CA SER A 114 -1.28 4.64 0.55
C SER A 114 -0.34 3.57 1.10
N GLY A 115 0.50 2.94 0.28
CA GLY A 115 1.23 1.72 0.66
C GLY A 115 1.74 0.90 -0.52
N ILE A 116 2.61 -0.07 -0.25
CA ILE A 116 2.96 -1.15 -1.18
C ILE A 116 1.96 -2.28 -1.00
N ARG A 117 1.25 -2.65 -2.07
CA ARG A 117 0.27 -3.73 -2.04
C ARG A 117 0.80 -4.97 -2.73
N VAL A 118 0.53 -6.13 -2.15
CA VAL A 118 0.80 -7.44 -2.74
C VAL A 118 -0.54 -8.16 -2.92
N SER A 119 -0.83 -8.62 -4.14
CA SER A 119 -2.08 -9.29 -4.49
C SER A 119 -1.87 -10.51 -5.38
N LYS A 120 -2.87 -11.39 -5.42
CA LYS A 120 -2.92 -12.54 -6.31
C LYS A 120 -2.86 -12.13 -7.79
N LYS A 121 -2.39 -13.05 -8.63
CA LYS A 121 -2.42 -12.95 -10.10
C LYS A 121 -3.79 -13.30 -10.71
N ASP A 122 -4.83 -13.46 -9.87
CA ASP A 122 -6.21 -13.77 -10.28
C ASP A 122 -7.00 -12.54 -10.74
N ARG A 123 -6.46 -11.35 -10.49
CA ARG A 123 -7.04 -10.07 -10.86
C ARG A 123 -5.91 -9.09 -11.11
N PHE A 124 -6.08 -8.25 -12.11
CA PHE A 124 -5.12 -7.19 -12.37
C PHE A 124 -5.58 -5.87 -11.73
N PRO A 125 -4.71 -5.14 -11.02
CA PRO A 125 -5.07 -3.82 -10.52
C PRO A 125 -5.28 -2.86 -11.69
N SER A 126 -6.19 -1.89 -11.54
CA SER A 126 -6.40 -0.87 -12.56
C SER A 126 -5.09 -0.18 -12.93
N LEU A 127 -4.85 -0.03 -14.24
CA LEU A 127 -3.77 0.78 -14.77
C LEU A 127 -4.06 2.25 -14.47
N VAL A 128 -3.07 2.96 -13.94
CA VAL A 128 -3.21 4.37 -13.55
C VAL A 128 -2.33 5.23 -14.45
N SER A 129 -2.95 6.20 -15.11
CA SER A 129 -2.31 7.09 -16.09
C SER A 129 -1.32 8.10 -15.49
N ILE A 130 -1.42 8.37 -14.19
CA ILE A 130 -0.76 9.53 -13.56
C ILE A 130 0.72 9.27 -13.22
N ASN A 131 1.09 8.05 -12.83
CA ASN A 131 2.42 7.77 -12.27
C ASN A 131 2.93 6.39 -12.66
N LEU A 132 4.10 6.35 -13.31
CA LEU A 132 4.76 5.09 -13.69
C LEU A 132 5.12 4.20 -12.50
N THR A 133 5.34 4.80 -11.32
CA THR A 133 5.59 4.05 -10.09
C THR A 133 4.42 3.16 -9.68
N GLN A 134 3.20 3.44 -10.15
CA GLN A 134 2.02 2.63 -9.87
C GLN A 134 1.81 1.49 -10.88
N ILE A 135 2.68 1.40 -11.90
CA ILE A 135 2.67 0.26 -12.82
C ILE A 135 2.96 -1.00 -12.01
N PRO A 136 2.16 -2.05 -12.17
CA PRO A 136 2.35 -3.28 -11.42
C PRO A 136 3.67 -3.96 -11.76
N ILE A 137 4.27 -4.53 -10.73
CA ILE A 137 5.50 -5.31 -10.79
C ILE A 137 5.11 -6.77 -10.67
N VAL A 138 5.66 -7.59 -11.56
CA VAL A 138 5.47 -9.04 -11.60
C VAL A 138 6.83 -9.72 -11.62
N SER A 139 6.87 -11.02 -11.33
CA SER A 139 8.07 -11.80 -11.58
C SER A 139 8.08 -12.34 -13.00
N SER A 140 9.21 -12.21 -13.71
CA SER A 140 9.37 -12.67 -15.09
C SER A 140 9.65 -14.16 -15.22
N ASP A 141 10.44 -14.71 -14.31
CA ASP A 141 11.04 -16.06 -14.37
C ASP A 141 11.04 -16.76 -12.99
N GLY A 142 10.30 -16.21 -12.02
CA GLY A 142 10.32 -16.66 -10.63
C GLY A 142 11.51 -16.14 -9.80
N ASN A 143 12.45 -15.42 -10.41
CA ASN A 143 13.67 -14.93 -9.75
C ASN A 143 13.85 -13.42 -9.84
N ASN A 144 13.37 -12.80 -10.92
CA ASN A 144 13.53 -11.38 -11.21
C ASN A 144 12.18 -10.67 -11.16
N PHE A 145 12.17 -9.45 -10.62
CA PHE A 145 11.02 -8.55 -10.63
C PHE A 145 11.16 -7.52 -11.75
N ARG A 146 10.08 -7.28 -12.49
CA ARG A 146 9.99 -6.22 -13.50
C ARG A 146 8.62 -5.55 -13.52
N TYR A 147 8.56 -4.35 -14.04
CA TYR A 147 7.29 -3.75 -14.44
C TYR A 147 6.70 -4.53 -15.61
N ILE A 148 5.38 -4.52 -15.72
CA ILE A 148 4.71 -5.09 -16.89
C ILE A 148 5.05 -4.31 -18.17
N THR A 149 5.00 -4.99 -19.31
CA THR A 149 5.27 -4.39 -20.61
C THR A 149 4.03 -3.66 -21.15
N THR A 150 4.22 -2.86 -22.19
CA THR A 150 3.12 -2.19 -22.92
C THR A 150 2.18 -3.20 -23.56
N GLU A 151 2.70 -4.31 -24.06
CA GLU A 151 1.93 -5.40 -24.68
C GLU A 151 1.09 -6.14 -23.64
N GLU A 152 1.67 -6.41 -22.46
CA GLU A 152 0.92 -6.98 -21.34
C GLU A 152 -0.20 -6.04 -20.89
N ALA A 153 0.08 -4.73 -20.78
CA ALA A 153 -0.91 -3.72 -20.44
C ALA A 153 -2.02 -3.58 -21.50
N LEU A 154 -1.66 -3.70 -22.79
CA LEU A 154 -2.58 -3.68 -23.92
C LEU A 154 -3.54 -4.87 -23.88
N ALA A 155 -3.00 -6.07 -23.65
CA ALA A 155 -3.79 -7.30 -23.51
C ALA A 155 -4.73 -7.23 -22.30
N LEU A 156 -4.27 -6.66 -21.17
CA LEU A 156 -5.10 -6.43 -19.98
C LEU A 156 -6.26 -5.45 -20.23
N GLN A 157 -6.13 -4.55 -21.20
CA GLN A 157 -7.20 -3.65 -21.65
C GLN A 157 -8.03 -4.24 -22.80
N SER A 158 -7.84 -5.52 -23.13
CA SER A 158 -8.54 -6.24 -24.21
C SER A 158 -8.37 -5.64 -25.61
N PHE A 159 -7.32 -4.86 -25.83
CA PHE A 159 -7.01 -4.37 -27.17
C PHE A 159 -6.42 -5.51 -28.04
N PRO A 160 -6.63 -5.47 -29.36
CA PRO A 160 -5.98 -6.43 -30.26
C PRO A 160 -4.47 -6.20 -30.28
N ASN A 161 -3.70 -7.28 -30.44
CA ASN A 161 -2.23 -7.23 -30.37
C ASN A 161 -1.56 -6.33 -31.42
N ASN A 162 -2.26 -6.00 -32.51
CA ASN A 162 -1.79 -5.09 -33.56
C ASN A 162 -2.19 -3.63 -33.33
N PHE A 163 -2.79 -3.30 -32.17
CA PHE A 163 -3.13 -1.93 -31.84
C PHE A 163 -1.86 -1.09 -31.65
N ILE A 164 -1.80 0.06 -32.31
CA ILE A 164 -0.61 0.91 -32.31
C ILE A 164 -0.61 1.77 -31.06
N LEU A 165 0.39 1.56 -30.20
CA LEU A 165 0.65 2.40 -29.03
C LEU A 165 1.70 3.48 -29.35
N PRO A 166 1.73 4.57 -28.56
CA PRO A 166 2.89 5.45 -28.54
C PRO A 166 4.18 4.67 -28.29
N GLU A 167 5.25 4.98 -29.03
CA GLU A 167 6.55 4.31 -28.84
C GLU A 167 7.15 4.57 -27.44
N ASP A 168 6.88 5.74 -26.88
CA ASP A 168 7.32 6.09 -25.54
C ASP A 168 6.52 5.33 -24.47
N TYR A 169 7.24 4.56 -23.65
CA TYR A 169 6.67 3.73 -22.57
C TYR A 169 5.73 4.54 -21.66
N SER A 170 6.13 5.75 -21.28
CA SER A 170 5.34 6.59 -20.38
C SER A 170 4.03 7.04 -21.02
N LYS A 171 4.09 7.49 -22.28
CA LYS A 171 2.91 7.88 -23.06
C LYS A 171 1.99 6.69 -23.33
N ALA A 172 2.52 5.51 -23.60
CA ALA A 172 1.73 4.30 -23.79
C ALA A 172 0.95 3.92 -22.52
N PHE A 173 1.62 3.87 -21.36
CA PHE A 173 0.94 3.62 -20.09
C PHE A 173 -0.04 4.72 -19.70
N LYS A 174 0.26 5.98 -20.05
CA LYS A 174 -0.68 7.09 -19.87
C LYS A 174 -1.96 6.88 -20.69
N ALA A 175 -1.83 6.47 -21.94
CA ALA A 175 -2.96 6.17 -22.82
C ALA A 175 -3.76 4.96 -22.31
N LEU A 176 -3.08 3.86 -22.03
CA LEU A 176 -3.70 2.61 -21.53
C LEU A 176 -4.35 2.79 -20.15
N GLY A 177 -3.80 3.62 -19.28
CA GLY A 177 -4.39 3.94 -17.98
C GLY A 177 -5.63 4.83 -18.05
N ASN A 178 -5.85 5.53 -19.18
CA ASN A 178 -7.07 6.30 -19.43
C ASN A 178 -8.07 5.58 -20.34
N ALA A 179 -7.63 4.50 -20.99
CA ALA A 179 -8.49 3.68 -21.84
C ALA A 179 -9.54 2.95 -20.99
N VAL A 180 -10.73 2.78 -21.57
CA VAL A 180 -11.72 1.83 -21.07
C VAL A 180 -11.40 0.48 -21.70
N ASN A 181 -11.52 -0.61 -20.92
CA ASN A 181 -11.31 -1.96 -21.43
C ASN A 181 -12.25 -2.23 -22.62
N VAL A 182 -11.69 -2.69 -23.73
CA VAL A 182 -12.37 -2.82 -25.03
C VAL A 182 -13.53 -3.82 -24.96
N ASP A 183 -13.34 -4.96 -24.27
CA ASP A 183 -14.39 -5.97 -24.14
C ASP A 183 -15.58 -5.42 -23.36
N ILE A 184 -15.33 -4.63 -22.31
CA ILE A 184 -16.40 -4.00 -21.53
C ILE A 184 -17.22 -3.07 -22.44
N VAL A 185 -16.57 -2.22 -23.23
CA VAL A 185 -17.25 -1.33 -24.19
C VAL A 185 -18.07 -2.15 -25.19
N TYR A 186 -17.50 -3.22 -25.74
CA TYR A 186 -18.19 -4.10 -26.67
C TYR A 186 -19.44 -4.73 -26.06
N GLN A 187 -19.37 -5.26 -24.83
CA GLN A 187 -20.54 -5.86 -24.16
C GLN A 187 -21.64 -4.82 -23.89
N ILE A 188 -21.28 -3.61 -23.48
CA ILE A 188 -22.24 -2.51 -23.28
C ILE A 188 -22.92 -2.17 -24.61
N MET A 189 -22.15 -1.96 -25.67
CA MET A 189 -22.71 -1.61 -26.98
C MET A 189 -23.61 -2.72 -27.52
N LYS A 190 -23.18 -3.98 -27.42
CA LYS A 190 -23.99 -5.15 -27.81
C LYS A 190 -25.30 -5.24 -27.06
N TYR A 191 -25.35 -4.83 -25.80
CA TYR A 191 -26.59 -4.78 -25.03
C TYR A 191 -27.51 -3.65 -25.51
N ILE A 192 -26.96 -2.46 -25.76
CA ILE A 192 -27.73 -1.28 -26.16
C ILE A 192 -28.29 -1.41 -27.59
N THR A 193 -27.55 -2.01 -28.52
CA THR A 193 -27.95 -2.13 -29.94
C THR A 193 -28.78 -3.37 -30.26
N LYS A 194 -29.12 -4.19 -29.26
CA LYS A 194 -30.01 -5.36 -29.39
C LYS A 194 -31.49 -5.03 -29.19
N ASN A 195 -31.82 -3.78 -28.88
CA ASN A 195 -33.17 -3.19 -28.99
C ASN A 195 -33.28 -2.42 -30.31
#